data_AF-A0A538IFB2-F1
#
_entry.id   AF-A0A538IFB2-F1
#
_cell.length_a   1.000
_cell.length_b   1.000
_cell.length_c   1.000
_cell.angle_alpha   90.00
_cell.angle_beta   90.00
_cell.angle_gamma   90.00
#
_symmetry.space_group_name_H-M   'P 1'
#
loop_
_entity.id
_entity.type
_entity.pdbx_description
1 polymer ?
#
loop_
_entity_poly.entity_id
_entity_poly.type
_entity_poly.pdbx_seq_one_letter_code
_entity_poly.pdbx_strand_id
1 'polypeptide(L)'
;MIAAAGAGRAARGVRSRAAAAEGGNLGFPGRGGVGGSGGGISITAGSASLTNVTLASNDVGSAGQNAGGGSPPPDGTGGGFKTAAGGSLTNTVAATNVPTNCAATGPAISDGGHNISFSDTSCPGANADPRLGALQNNGGQTDTLALGGGSAAVDLVPAGGACPAADQRGVLRPAGPACDAGAYEQRPATARLSATTLPFGRLRIGLTSAPRTITLTNVGDLALSPTAATLGGTNPADFAKAGDTCTGAFLALGASCSIGVRFKPIAAGLLTAALRIADNAPGSPQQVALRGTGIPKFAGVAITGGDVHLKKGKVRIGLSCPRKTAGACAGTLTLKSAKAVSTGKHGSPHVLTLGSARFTISPGKVSNVTVKISQAGRKLVHHNGHLAAIATAVTHDGFGTRKITSARLKLLPG
;
A
#
# COMPACT_ATOMS: atom_id res chain seq x y z
N MET A 1 -36.14 0.86 21.23
CA MET A 1 -35.22 1.04 20.09
C MET A 1 -36.04 1.20 18.84
N ILE A 2 -35.98 2.36 18.19
CA ILE A 2 -36.50 2.51 16.83
C ILE A 2 -35.43 1.93 15.90
N ALA A 3 -35.66 0.72 15.39
CA ALA A 3 -34.85 0.16 14.33
C ALA A 3 -35.19 0.91 13.03
N ALA A 4 -34.19 1.51 12.39
CA ALA A 4 -34.33 2.06 11.05
C ALA A 4 -34.81 0.97 10.09
N ALA A 5 -35.80 1.30 9.27
CA ALA A 5 -36.38 0.35 8.33
C ALA A 5 -35.34 -0.06 7.28
N GLY A 6 -35.20 -1.38 7.09
CA GLY A 6 -34.29 -1.98 6.13
C GLY A 6 -34.60 -1.62 4.68
N ALA A 7 -33.55 -1.77 3.86
CA ALA A 7 -33.49 -1.40 2.45
C ALA A 7 -34.69 -1.86 1.60
N GLY A 8 -35.15 -0.99 0.69
CA GLY A 8 -35.89 -1.38 -0.51
C GLY A 8 -37.33 -0.86 -0.65
N ARG A 9 -37.91 -0.17 0.34
CA ARG A 9 -39.19 0.52 0.21
C ARG A 9 -39.15 1.84 0.98
N ALA A 10 -39.68 2.92 0.42
CA ALA A 10 -39.86 4.20 1.12
C ALA A 10 -40.54 3.93 2.48
N ALA A 11 -39.78 3.98 3.56
CA ALA A 11 -40.29 3.72 4.88
C ALA A 11 -41.11 4.94 5.33
N ARG A 12 -42.31 4.68 5.85
CA ARG A 12 -43.19 5.72 6.40
C ARG A 12 -42.59 6.20 7.72
N GLY A 13 -42.67 7.52 7.99
CA GLY A 13 -42.18 8.12 9.24
C GLY A 13 -42.69 7.42 10.51
N VAL A 14 -41.91 7.49 11.58
CA VAL A 14 -42.18 6.75 12.82
C VAL A 14 -43.19 7.51 13.68
N ARG A 15 -44.39 6.95 13.85
CA ARG A 15 -45.39 7.44 14.82
C ARG A 15 -45.35 6.60 16.10
N SER A 16 -45.18 7.25 17.25
CA SER A 16 -45.16 6.53 18.54
C SER A 16 -45.69 7.37 19.71
N ARG A 17 -46.03 6.69 20.83
CA ARG A 17 -46.43 7.29 22.12
C ARG A 17 -45.25 7.58 23.07
N ALA A 18 -44.02 7.27 22.66
CA ALA A 18 -42.76 7.58 23.32
C ALA A 18 -41.64 6.99 22.43
N ALA A 19 -40.50 7.67 22.36
CA ALA A 19 -39.35 7.21 21.58
C ALA A 19 -38.03 7.50 22.29
N ALA A 20 -37.17 6.49 22.39
CA ALA A 20 -35.75 6.67 22.67
C ALA A 20 -34.97 6.13 21.47
N ALA A 21 -34.14 6.97 20.89
CA ALA A 21 -33.23 6.61 19.81
C ALA A 21 -31.82 7.09 20.15
N GLU A 22 -30.85 6.20 20.03
CA GLU A 22 -29.45 6.45 20.30
C GLU A 22 -28.64 5.92 19.12
N GLY A 23 -27.79 6.77 18.53
CA GLY A 23 -26.83 6.37 17.49
C GLY A 23 -27.40 5.96 16.13
N GLY A 24 -28.69 6.17 15.85
CA GLY A 24 -29.34 5.76 14.58
C GLY A 24 -29.56 6.90 13.58
N ASN A 25 -29.44 6.62 12.27
CA ASN A 25 -29.84 7.56 11.21
C ASN A 25 -31.32 7.36 10.84
N LEU A 26 -32.05 8.46 10.66
CA LEU A 26 -33.46 8.49 10.30
C LEU A 26 -33.67 9.47 9.14
N GLY A 27 -33.30 9.03 7.94
CA GLY A 27 -33.60 9.70 6.68
C GLY A 27 -34.55 8.85 5.84
N PHE A 28 -35.70 9.41 5.48
CA PHE A 28 -36.67 8.78 4.58
C PHE A 28 -36.74 9.55 3.25
N PRO A 29 -35.79 9.37 2.33
CA PRO A 29 -35.88 10.01 1.02
C PRO A 29 -37.03 9.38 0.23
N GLY A 30 -38.12 10.13 0.10
CA GLY A 30 -39.31 9.73 -0.66
C GLY A 30 -40.60 10.16 0.05
N ARG A 31 -41.57 10.66 -0.73
CA ARG A 31 -42.85 11.22 -0.29
C ARG A 31 -43.50 10.40 0.84
N GLY A 32 -43.33 10.87 2.07
CA GLY A 32 -43.74 10.17 3.28
C GLY A 32 -45.04 10.72 3.86
N GLY A 33 -46.18 10.27 3.32
CA GLY A 33 -47.45 10.25 4.06
C GLY A 33 -48.45 11.38 3.75
N VAL A 34 -49.53 11.01 3.05
CA VAL A 34 -50.81 11.72 3.06
C VAL A 34 -51.37 11.71 4.49
N GLY A 35 -51.26 12.85 5.21
CA GLY A 35 -51.97 13.09 6.46
C GLY A 35 -51.10 13.57 7.64
N GLY A 36 -50.68 14.84 7.62
CA GLY A 36 -50.50 15.69 8.80
C GLY A 36 -49.55 15.23 9.93
N SER A 37 -48.68 14.26 9.73
CA SER A 37 -47.69 13.82 10.73
C SER A 37 -46.31 13.76 10.13
N GLY A 38 -45.31 14.10 10.94
CA GLY A 38 -43.97 14.43 10.46
C GLY A 38 -43.34 13.37 9.57
N GLY A 39 -42.53 13.83 8.62
CA GLY A 39 -41.88 13.02 7.61
C GLY A 39 -40.83 12.07 8.20
N GLY A 40 -40.17 12.49 9.30
CA GLY A 40 -39.21 11.71 10.08
C GLY A 40 -39.83 11.01 11.30
N ILE A 41 -39.89 11.70 12.45
CA ILE A 41 -40.47 11.20 13.72
C ILE A 41 -41.63 12.08 14.15
N SER A 42 -42.75 11.46 14.59
CA SER A 42 -43.88 12.15 15.18
C SER A 42 -44.32 11.51 16.50
N ILE A 43 -44.27 12.29 17.59
CA ILE A 43 -44.65 11.88 18.94
C ILE A 43 -45.96 12.55 19.34
N THR A 44 -47.02 11.76 19.58
CA THR A 44 -48.38 12.27 19.85
C THR A 44 -48.79 12.22 21.32
N ALA A 45 -48.07 11.45 22.13
CA ALA A 45 -48.14 11.39 23.59
C ALA A 45 -46.76 10.95 24.10
N GLY A 46 -46.43 11.20 25.38
CA GLY A 46 -45.12 10.86 25.98
C GLY A 46 -43.93 11.68 25.45
N SER A 47 -42.82 11.72 26.18
CA SER A 47 -41.60 12.44 25.75
C SER A 47 -40.67 11.56 24.91
N ALA A 48 -39.85 12.18 24.05
CA ALA A 48 -38.80 11.48 23.31
C ALA A 48 -37.42 12.08 23.55
N SER A 49 -36.39 11.23 23.67
CA SER A 49 -34.99 11.65 23.75
C SER A 49 -34.22 11.07 22.58
N LEU A 50 -33.62 11.94 21.77
CA LEU A 50 -32.79 11.57 20.62
C LEU A 50 -31.34 11.97 20.93
N THR A 51 -30.44 10.98 20.88
CA THR A 51 -29.01 11.19 21.15
C THR A 51 -28.19 10.67 19.98
N ASN A 52 -27.33 11.51 19.40
CA ASN A 52 -26.49 11.14 18.26
C ASN A 52 -27.30 10.59 17.07
N VAL A 53 -28.39 11.29 16.72
CA VAL A 53 -29.29 10.94 15.61
C VAL A 53 -29.13 11.93 14.46
N THR A 54 -29.32 11.47 13.23
CA THR A 54 -29.42 12.36 12.06
C THR A 54 -30.84 12.27 11.48
N LEU A 55 -31.50 13.42 11.36
CA LEU A 55 -32.83 13.62 10.79
C LEU A 55 -32.71 14.56 9.59
N ALA A 56 -32.70 14.02 8.37
CA ALA A 56 -32.51 14.89 7.22
C ALA A 56 -33.28 14.47 5.97
N SER A 57 -33.57 15.47 5.14
CA SER A 57 -34.23 15.33 3.85
C SER A 57 -35.60 14.64 3.92
N ASN A 58 -36.29 14.76 5.06
CA ASN A 58 -37.65 14.28 5.21
C ASN A 58 -38.64 15.32 4.67
N ASP A 59 -39.65 14.88 3.92
CA ASP A 59 -40.68 15.75 3.34
C ASP A 59 -42.08 15.17 3.61
N VAL A 60 -42.92 15.98 4.26
CA VAL A 60 -44.33 15.66 4.56
C VAL A 60 -45.23 15.79 3.32
N GLY A 61 -44.73 16.41 2.25
CA GLY A 61 -45.42 16.60 0.97
C GLY A 61 -46.54 17.64 1.00
N SER A 62 -46.90 18.16 -0.18
CA SER A 62 -47.94 19.19 -0.38
C SER A 62 -49.38 18.73 -0.06
N ALA A 63 -49.64 17.49 0.34
CA ALA A 63 -51.00 17.05 0.73
C ALA A 63 -51.42 17.54 2.14
N GLY A 64 -50.51 18.20 2.87
CA GLY A 64 -50.87 19.09 3.99
C GLY A 64 -51.28 20.48 3.55
N GLN A 65 -51.11 20.83 2.27
CA GLN A 65 -51.77 21.96 1.65
C GLN A 65 -53.15 21.44 1.24
N ASN A 66 -54.21 21.91 1.91
CA ASN A 66 -55.53 21.80 1.32
C ASN A 66 -55.44 22.33 -0.12
N ALA A 67 -56.03 21.62 -1.07
CA ALA A 67 -56.00 21.93 -2.51
C ALA A 67 -56.83 23.18 -2.87
N GLY A 68 -56.60 24.30 -2.18
CA GLY A 68 -57.14 25.61 -2.45
C GLY A 68 -56.16 26.64 -1.89
N GLY A 69 -55.64 27.51 -2.75
CA GLY A 69 -54.56 28.45 -2.45
C GLY A 69 -54.84 29.44 -1.31
N GLY A 70 -54.68 29.00 -0.07
CA GLY A 70 -54.75 29.82 1.13
C GLY A 70 -53.62 29.47 2.09
N SER A 71 -52.78 30.48 2.38
CA SER A 71 -51.84 30.65 3.50
C SER A 71 -50.82 29.53 3.81
N PRO A 72 -49.61 29.88 4.30
CA PRO A 72 -48.65 28.89 4.80
C PRO A 72 -49.30 28.02 5.88
N PRO A 73 -48.91 26.73 6.02
CA PRO A 73 -49.56 25.82 6.95
C PRO A 73 -49.47 26.40 8.37
N PRO A 74 -50.56 26.37 9.15
CA PRO A 74 -50.53 26.76 10.55
C PRO A 74 -49.57 25.82 11.29
N ASP A 75 -48.51 26.41 11.83
CA ASP A 75 -47.76 26.05 13.02
C ASP A 75 -48.03 24.60 13.52
N GLY A 76 -47.28 23.61 13.04
CA GLY A 76 -47.41 22.23 13.57
C GLY A 76 -47.03 21.04 12.69
N THR A 77 -46.49 21.25 11.48
CA THR A 77 -46.01 20.16 10.62
C THR A 77 -44.48 20.11 10.61
N GLY A 78 -43.87 19.43 11.59
CA GLY A 78 -42.42 19.18 11.59
C GLY A 78 -42.06 18.14 10.52
N GLY A 79 -41.14 18.47 9.62
CA GLY A 79 -40.61 17.56 8.60
C GLY A 79 -39.69 16.50 9.19
N GLY A 80 -38.78 16.92 10.09
CA GLY A 80 -37.81 16.04 10.75
C GLY A 80 -38.35 15.44 12.06
N PHE A 81 -38.54 16.27 13.10
CA PHE A 81 -39.02 15.86 14.42
C PHE A 81 -40.24 16.65 14.87
N LYS A 82 -41.36 15.97 15.11
CA LYS A 82 -42.59 16.55 15.64
C LYS A 82 -42.91 15.96 17.01
N THR A 83 -43.24 16.80 18.00
CA THR A 83 -43.71 16.36 19.32
C THR A 83 -44.87 17.19 19.87
N ALA A 84 -45.82 16.53 20.51
CA ALA A 84 -46.92 17.17 21.25
C ALA A 84 -46.72 17.17 22.78
N ALA A 85 -45.75 16.42 23.30
CA ALA A 85 -45.55 16.19 24.74
C ALA A 85 -44.12 16.48 25.20
N GLY A 86 -43.37 17.26 24.42
CA GLY A 86 -41.97 17.62 24.70
C GLY A 86 -40.97 16.54 24.26
N GLY A 87 -39.69 16.82 24.47
CA GLY A 87 -38.59 15.92 24.13
C GLY A 87 -37.24 16.61 24.23
N SER A 88 -36.16 15.86 24.06
CA SER A 88 -34.78 16.36 24.09
C SER A 88 -34.01 15.90 22.86
N LEU A 89 -33.21 16.81 22.30
CA LEU A 89 -32.19 16.48 21.30
C LEU A 89 -30.83 16.64 21.96
N THR A 90 -29.95 15.66 21.81
CA THR A 90 -28.56 15.70 22.27
C THR A 90 -27.66 15.24 21.14
N ASN A 91 -26.62 16.00 20.82
CA ASN A 91 -25.65 15.68 19.76
C ASN A 91 -26.33 15.31 18.43
N THR A 92 -27.46 15.92 18.09
CA THR A 92 -28.33 15.49 16.99
C THR A 92 -28.25 16.48 15.82
N VAL A 93 -28.25 15.94 14.61
CA VAL A 93 -28.29 16.73 13.37
C VAL A 93 -29.69 16.68 12.78
N ALA A 94 -30.34 17.83 12.64
CA ALA A 94 -31.59 18.00 11.92
C ALA A 94 -31.35 18.95 10.74
N ALA A 95 -31.55 18.49 9.50
CA ALA A 95 -31.17 19.27 8.32
C ALA A 95 -32.12 19.09 7.14
N THR A 96 -32.43 20.20 6.45
CA THR A 96 -33.13 20.19 5.16
C THR A 96 -34.44 19.40 5.15
N ASN A 97 -35.15 19.36 6.28
CA ASN A 97 -36.46 18.74 6.36
C ASN A 97 -37.55 19.75 5.99
N VAL A 98 -38.61 19.27 5.35
CA VAL A 98 -39.72 20.10 4.85
C VAL A 98 -41.03 19.73 5.55
N PRO A 99 -41.80 20.72 6.06
CA PRO A 99 -41.55 22.16 5.91
C PRO A 99 -40.57 22.76 6.92
N THR A 100 -40.26 22.08 8.03
CA THR A 100 -39.30 22.52 9.05
C THR A 100 -38.54 21.34 9.65
N ASN A 101 -37.37 21.59 10.25
CA ASN A 101 -36.62 20.55 10.97
C ASN A 101 -37.34 20.03 12.21
N CYS A 102 -37.87 20.90 13.05
CA CYS A 102 -38.62 20.54 14.25
C CYS A 102 -39.95 21.30 14.37
N ALA A 103 -40.94 20.66 14.99
CA ALA A 103 -42.17 21.30 15.42
C ALA A 103 -42.65 20.76 16.76
N ALA A 104 -42.94 21.66 17.71
CA ALA A 104 -43.54 21.33 18.99
C ALA A 104 -44.91 21.99 19.12
N THR A 105 -45.96 21.19 19.37
CA THR A 105 -47.31 21.70 19.66
C THR A 105 -47.62 21.70 21.17
N GLY A 106 -46.65 21.30 21.99
CA GLY A 106 -46.70 21.27 23.45
C GLY A 106 -45.43 21.89 24.05
N PRO A 107 -44.84 21.33 25.11
CA PRO A 107 -43.58 21.83 25.67
C PRO A 107 -42.48 21.94 24.61
N ALA A 108 -41.63 22.97 24.74
CA ALA A 108 -40.49 23.17 23.85
C ALA A 108 -39.54 21.97 23.89
N ILE A 109 -38.87 21.72 22.76
CA ILE A 109 -37.84 20.69 22.66
C ILE A 109 -36.61 21.18 23.42
N SER A 110 -36.16 20.40 24.39
CA SER A 110 -35.00 20.71 25.23
C SER A 110 -33.70 20.50 24.47
N ASP A 111 -32.74 21.40 24.69
CA ASP A 111 -31.38 21.29 24.17
C ASP A 111 -30.49 20.52 25.15
N GLY A 112 -30.13 19.29 24.79
CA GLY A 112 -29.17 18.47 25.51
C GLY A 112 -27.70 18.75 25.12
N GLY A 113 -27.47 19.69 24.19
CA GLY A 113 -26.16 20.15 23.77
C GLY A 113 -25.71 19.62 22.42
N HIS A 114 -24.84 20.39 21.76
CA HIS A 114 -24.12 20.04 20.51
C HIS A 114 -25.03 19.60 19.35
N ASN A 115 -26.24 20.14 19.30
CA ASN A 115 -27.19 19.91 18.21
C ASN A 115 -26.91 20.82 17.01
N ILE A 116 -27.28 20.37 15.82
CA ILE A 116 -27.29 21.16 14.59
C ILE A 116 -28.71 21.21 14.03
N SER A 117 -29.18 22.42 13.73
CA SER A 117 -30.41 22.68 12.99
C SER A 117 -30.04 23.42 11.70
N PHE A 118 -30.05 22.75 10.55
CA PHE A 118 -29.60 23.34 9.29
C PHE A 118 -30.72 23.51 8.28
N SER A 119 -30.66 24.60 7.52
CA SER A 119 -31.70 25.19 6.66
C SER A 119 -32.81 25.95 7.37
N ASP A 120 -32.90 25.84 8.71
CA ASP A 120 -33.73 26.67 9.58
C ASP A 120 -33.24 26.60 11.05
N THR A 121 -33.88 27.34 11.95
CA THR A 121 -33.59 27.35 13.40
C THR A 121 -34.71 26.72 14.24
N SER A 122 -35.47 25.80 13.64
CA SER A 122 -36.68 25.26 14.28
C SER A 122 -36.38 24.21 15.36
N CYS A 123 -35.23 23.54 15.28
CA CYS A 123 -34.70 22.69 16.34
C CYS A 123 -33.72 23.48 17.24
N PRO A 124 -33.55 23.08 18.52
CA PRO A 124 -32.47 23.61 19.35
C PRO A 124 -31.09 23.27 18.76
N GLY A 125 -30.11 24.15 19.00
CA GLY A 125 -28.72 23.97 18.56
C GLY A 125 -28.23 25.04 17.58
N ALA A 126 -27.06 24.80 17.01
CA ALA A 126 -26.41 25.72 16.08
C ALA A 126 -27.01 25.61 14.67
N ASN A 127 -27.20 26.75 13.99
CA ASN A 127 -27.53 26.78 12.57
C ASN A 127 -26.26 26.77 11.72
N ALA A 128 -25.81 25.56 11.39
CA ALA A 128 -24.57 25.34 10.65
C ALA A 128 -24.73 24.16 9.70
N ASP A 129 -24.05 24.19 8.55
CA ASP A 129 -24.17 23.15 7.53
C ASP A 129 -23.46 21.84 7.96
N PRO A 130 -24.19 20.73 8.17
CA PRO A 130 -23.61 19.43 8.47
C PRO A 130 -23.01 18.75 7.23
N ARG A 131 -23.14 19.33 6.04
CA ARG A 131 -22.59 18.83 4.77
C ARG A 131 -22.88 17.36 4.52
N LEU A 132 -24.14 16.96 4.75
CA LEU A 132 -24.56 15.57 4.62
C LEU A 132 -24.44 15.09 3.18
N GLY A 133 -23.85 13.92 2.97
CA GLY A 133 -23.85 13.21 1.70
C GLY A 133 -25.20 12.57 1.39
N ALA A 134 -25.29 11.82 0.30
CA ALA A 134 -26.48 11.05 -0.04
C ALA A 134 -26.71 9.88 0.94
N LEU A 135 -27.97 9.46 1.10
CA LEU A 135 -28.30 8.25 1.85
C LEU A 135 -27.83 7.04 1.05
N GLN A 136 -26.87 6.31 1.59
CA GLN A 136 -26.28 5.15 0.91
C GLN A 136 -25.66 4.19 1.92
N ASN A 137 -25.29 3.00 1.44
CA ASN A 137 -24.58 2.03 2.26
C ASN A 137 -23.14 2.50 2.52
N ASN A 138 -22.85 2.92 3.75
CA ASN A 138 -21.49 3.28 4.20
C ASN A 138 -20.86 2.22 5.13
N GLY A 139 -21.29 0.96 5.05
CA GLY A 139 -20.67 -0.17 5.76
C GLY A 139 -21.32 -0.59 7.07
N GLY A 140 -22.52 -0.09 7.40
CA GLY A 140 -23.30 -0.48 8.58
C GLY A 140 -24.47 -1.41 8.25
N GLN A 141 -25.29 -1.73 9.26
CA GLN A 141 -26.52 -2.51 9.06
C GLN A 141 -27.60 -1.73 8.28
N THR A 142 -27.49 -0.41 8.24
CA THR A 142 -28.43 0.53 7.62
C THR A 142 -27.68 1.53 6.75
N ASP A 143 -28.36 2.10 5.77
CA ASP A 143 -27.83 3.21 4.99
C ASP A 143 -27.71 4.47 5.86
N THR A 144 -26.64 5.24 5.63
CA THR A 144 -26.33 6.42 6.45
C THR A 144 -26.04 7.64 5.58
N LEU A 145 -26.32 8.82 6.11
CA LEU A 145 -25.89 10.09 5.53
C LEU A 145 -24.50 10.40 6.11
N ALA A 146 -23.46 10.26 5.29
CA ALA A 146 -22.10 10.55 5.72
C ALA A 146 -21.90 12.05 5.93
N LEU A 147 -21.11 12.43 6.94
CA LEU A 147 -20.64 13.81 7.08
C LEU A 147 -19.60 14.09 5.98
N GLY A 148 -19.73 15.22 5.30
CA GLY A 148 -18.77 15.69 4.31
C GLY A 148 -17.54 16.36 4.94
N GLY A 149 -16.51 16.61 4.13
CA GLY A 149 -15.32 17.33 4.57
C GLY A 149 -15.64 18.76 5.02
N GLY A 150 -15.15 19.13 6.21
CA GLY A 150 -15.40 20.43 6.83
C GLY A 150 -16.83 20.62 7.36
N SER A 151 -17.55 19.52 7.64
CA SER A 151 -18.86 19.55 8.26
C SER A 151 -18.78 20.19 9.66
N ALA A 152 -19.78 21.01 10.00
CA ALA A 152 -19.90 21.59 11.34
C ALA A 152 -20.24 20.55 12.42
N ALA A 153 -20.66 19.34 12.03
CA ALA A 153 -20.95 18.24 12.94
C ALA A 153 -19.72 17.48 13.39
N VAL A 154 -18.58 17.65 12.70
CA VAL A 154 -17.34 16.92 12.97
C VAL A 154 -16.65 17.48 14.21
N ASP A 155 -16.19 16.59 15.09
CA ASP A 155 -15.52 16.92 16.36
C ASP A 155 -16.33 17.87 17.27
N LEU A 156 -17.66 17.90 17.10
CA LEU A 156 -18.53 18.86 17.80
C LEU A 156 -18.76 18.48 19.27
N VAL A 157 -18.71 17.18 19.60
CA VAL A 157 -19.06 16.65 20.92
C VAL A 157 -17.79 16.36 21.73
N PRO A 158 -17.46 17.15 22.77
CA PRO A 158 -16.24 16.99 23.55
C PRO A 158 -16.29 15.72 24.43
N ALA A 159 -15.12 15.32 24.94
CA ALA A 159 -15.00 14.20 25.87
C ALA A 159 -15.93 14.36 27.09
N GLY A 160 -16.80 13.38 27.33
CA GLY A 160 -17.84 13.42 28.37
C GLY A 160 -19.21 13.93 27.91
N GLY A 161 -19.34 14.42 26.67
CA GLY A 161 -20.59 14.95 26.09
C GLY A 161 -21.61 13.90 25.64
N ALA A 162 -21.73 12.77 26.32
CA ALA A 162 -22.64 11.66 25.97
C ALA A 162 -22.43 11.08 24.55
N CYS A 163 -21.21 10.60 24.25
CA CYS A 163 -20.95 9.84 23.04
C CYS A 163 -21.22 8.34 23.25
N PRO A 164 -22.04 7.70 22.39
CA PRO A 164 -22.08 6.25 22.31
C PRO A 164 -20.71 5.68 21.93
N ALA A 165 -20.40 4.45 22.37
CA ALA A 165 -19.09 3.82 22.14
C ALA A 165 -18.74 3.64 20.64
N ALA A 166 -19.76 3.49 19.79
CA ALA A 166 -19.63 3.42 18.35
C ALA A 166 -20.86 4.01 17.67
N ASP A 167 -20.72 4.41 16.40
CA ASP A 167 -21.87 4.72 15.55
C ASP A 167 -22.58 3.45 15.03
N GLN A 168 -23.68 3.59 14.29
CA GLN A 168 -24.44 2.44 13.76
C GLN A 168 -23.69 1.56 12.74
N ARG A 169 -22.51 2.00 12.26
CA ARG A 169 -21.62 1.20 11.42
C ARG A 169 -20.63 0.38 12.25
N GLY A 170 -20.61 0.59 13.57
CA GLY A 170 -19.62 0.02 14.47
C GLY A 170 -18.29 0.80 14.48
N VAL A 171 -18.25 2.02 13.93
CA VAL A 171 -17.06 2.88 14.01
C VAL A 171 -16.96 3.44 15.42
N LEU A 172 -15.83 3.18 16.09
CA LEU A 172 -15.56 3.68 17.44
C LEU A 172 -15.61 5.22 17.48
N ARG A 173 -16.16 5.75 18.56
CA ARG A 173 -16.20 7.18 18.83
C ARG A 173 -15.31 7.52 20.03
N PRO A 174 -14.51 8.59 19.97
CA PRO A 174 -14.24 9.42 18.80
C PRO A 174 -13.30 8.73 17.80
N ALA A 175 -13.49 8.95 16.49
CA ALA A 175 -12.54 8.56 15.44
C ALA A 175 -11.49 9.65 15.15
N GLY A 176 -11.49 10.71 15.96
CA GLY A 176 -10.61 11.87 15.93
C GLY A 176 -10.46 12.50 17.33
N PRO A 177 -10.21 13.82 17.39
CA PRO A 177 -10.13 14.58 18.65
C PRO A 177 -11.39 14.52 19.52
N ALA A 178 -12.58 14.48 18.91
CA ALA A 178 -13.87 14.53 19.57
C ALA A 178 -14.89 13.70 18.77
N CYS A 179 -16.08 13.46 19.33
CA CYS A 179 -17.09 12.70 18.61
C CYS A 179 -17.89 13.62 17.69
N ASP A 180 -18.44 13.04 16.64
CA ASP A 180 -19.29 13.78 15.74
C ASP A 180 -20.74 13.81 16.23
N ALA A 181 -21.40 14.94 15.99
CA ALA A 181 -22.84 15.04 16.16
C ALA A 181 -23.56 14.24 15.07
N GLY A 182 -24.69 13.64 15.45
CA GLY A 182 -25.51 12.80 14.61
C GLY A 182 -25.07 11.33 14.60
N ALA A 183 -25.58 10.60 13.61
CA ALA A 183 -25.52 9.15 13.57
C ALA A 183 -24.30 8.58 12.84
N TYR A 184 -23.37 9.43 12.41
CA TYR A 184 -22.19 9.08 11.62
C TYR A 184 -20.94 9.64 12.29
N GLU A 185 -19.91 8.80 12.44
CA GLU A 185 -18.58 9.18 12.90
C GLU A 185 -17.58 9.24 11.74
N GLN A 186 -17.23 10.42 11.26
CA GLN A 186 -16.29 10.62 10.17
C GLN A 186 -14.88 10.16 10.56
N ARG A 187 -14.37 9.15 9.85
CA ARG A 187 -12.95 8.80 9.96
C ARG A 187 -12.10 9.69 9.05
N PRO A 188 -11.00 10.27 9.56
CA PRO A 188 -10.06 11.00 8.72
C PRO A 188 -9.50 10.09 7.61
N ALA A 189 -8.94 10.72 6.57
CA ALA A 189 -8.28 9.97 5.50
C ALA A 189 -7.21 9.06 6.11
N THR A 190 -7.23 7.77 5.77
CA THR A 190 -6.35 6.77 6.39
C THR A 190 -5.65 5.99 5.30
N ALA A 191 -4.33 6.12 5.25
CA ALA A 191 -3.46 5.44 4.30
C ALA A 191 -3.09 4.03 4.80
N ARG A 192 -3.25 3.02 3.95
CA ARG A 192 -2.76 1.66 4.19
C ARG A 192 -1.84 1.20 3.07
N LEU A 193 -0.61 0.87 3.41
CA LEU A 193 0.37 0.30 2.48
C LEU A 193 0.23 -1.24 2.43
N SER A 194 0.43 -1.84 1.25
CA SER A 194 0.42 -3.30 1.11
C SER A 194 1.62 -4.01 1.77
N ALA A 195 2.69 -3.26 2.06
CA ALA A 195 3.89 -3.71 2.78
C ALA A 195 4.67 -2.50 3.32
N THR A 196 5.39 -2.69 4.43
CA THR A 196 6.29 -1.66 4.98
C THR A 196 7.74 -1.83 4.51
N THR A 197 8.05 -2.91 3.77
CA THR A 197 9.39 -3.14 3.22
C THR A 197 9.37 -3.86 1.87
N LEU A 198 10.21 -3.39 0.93
CA LEU A 198 10.46 -4.03 -0.37
C LEU A 198 11.89 -4.59 -0.45
N PRO A 199 12.09 -5.91 -0.35
CA PRO A 199 13.39 -6.54 -0.54
C PRO A 199 13.68 -6.81 -2.02
N PHE A 200 14.78 -6.33 -2.57
CA PHE A 200 15.18 -6.59 -3.96
C PHE A 200 16.15 -7.77 -4.11
N GLY A 201 16.60 -8.35 -3.00
CA GLY A 201 17.58 -9.44 -3.01
C GLY A 201 18.95 -8.99 -3.49
N ARG A 202 19.70 -9.91 -4.10
CA ARG A 202 21.04 -9.67 -4.61
C ARG A 202 21.00 -9.32 -6.10
N LEU A 203 21.68 -8.25 -6.50
CA LEU A 203 21.80 -7.86 -7.90
C LEU A 203 23.20 -7.35 -8.20
N ARG A 204 23.69 -7.64 -9.41
CA ARG A 204 25.04 -7.24 -9.83
C ARG A 204 25.11 -5.75 -10.10
N ILE A 205 26.23 -5.14 -9.73
CA ILE A 205 26.47 -3.72 -9.96
C ILE A 205 26.23 -3.37 -11.43
N GLY A 206 25.36 -2.39 -11.65
CA GLY A 206 24.96 -1.88 -12.96
C GLY A 206 23.80 -2.61 -13.64
N LEU A 207 23.33 -3.75 -13.10
CA LEU A 207 22.10 -4.40 -13.59
C LEU A 207 20.87 -3.81 -12.89
N THR A 208 19.72 -3.86 -13.56
CA THR A 208 18.44 -3.37 -13.06
C THR A 208 17.48 -4.53 -12.79
N SER A 209 16.80 -4.51 -11.64
CA SER A 209 15.79 -5.52 -11.30
C SER A 209 14.49 -5.36 -12.11
N ALA A 210 13.66 -6.41 -12.09
CA ALA A 210 12.23 -6.24 -12.32
C ALA A 210 11.63 -5.27 -11.27
N PRO A 211 10.57 -4.52 -11.61
CA PRO A 211 9.96 -3.61 -10.65
C PRO A 211 9.24 -4.40 -9.56
N ARG A 212 9.26 -3.87 -8.34
CA ARG A 212 8.40 -4.31 -7.23
C ARG A 212 7.42 -3.19 -6.91
N THR A 213 6.18 -3.54 -6.68
CA THR A 213 5.10 -2.57 -6.54
C THR A 213 4.62 -2.52 -5.10
N ILE A 214 4.41 -1.30 -4.60
CA ILE A 214 3.64 -1.04 -3.39
C ILE A 214 2.27 -0.48 -3.78
N THR A 215 1.22 -0.92 -3.09
CA THR A 215 -0.14 -0.40 -3.24
C THR A 215 -0.48 0.44 -2.02
N LEU A 216 -1.02 1.63 -2.24
CA LEU A 216 -1.57 2.51 -1.22
C LEU A 216 -3.10 2.52 -1.36
N THR A 217 -3.80 2.18 -0.29
CA THR A 217 -5.27 2.14 -0.24
C THR A 217 -5.77 3.15 0.78
N ASN A 218 -6.83 3.90 0.44
CA ASN A 218 -7.56 4.70 1.42
C ASN A 218 -8.56 3.81 2.15
N VAL A 219 -8.47 3.75 3.48
CA VAL A 219 -9.39 3.01 4.35
C VAL A 219 -10.19 3.93 5.29
N GLY A 220 -10.02 5.24 5.15
CA GLY A 220 -10.80 6.28 5.84
C GLY A 220 -12.01 6.73 5.03
N ASP A 221 -12.87 7.54 5.66
CA ASP A 221 -14.10 8.04 5.03
C ASP A 221 -13.84 9.30 4.19
N LEU A 222 -12.88 10.13 4.62
CA LEU A 222 -12.38 11.25 3.82
C LEU A 222 -11.41 10.79 2.73
N ALA A 223 -11.40 11.53 1.62
CA ALA A 223 -10.53 11.23 0.48
C ALA A 223 -9.05 11.41 0.82
N LEU A 224 -8.24 10.44 0.41
CA LEU A 224 -6.79 10.47 0.49
C LEU A 224 -6.23 11.08 -0.80
N SER A 225 -5.32 12.04 -0.67
CA SER A 225 -4.70 12.77 -1.78
C SER A 225 -3.18 12.72 -1.68
N PRO A 226 -2.51 11.74 -2.31
CA PRO A 226 -1.06 11.66 -2.33
C PRO A 226 -0.47 12.77 -3.23
N THR A 227 0.33 13.65 -2.65
CA THR A 227 0.87 14.84 -3.32
C THR A 227 2.26 14.63 -3.89
N ALA A 228 3.05 13.69 -3.35
CA ALA A 228 4.38 13.37 -3.87
C ALA A 228 4.84 11.97 -3.45
N ALA A 229 5.53 11.28 -4.35
CA ALA A 229 6.29 10.07 -4.03
C ALA A 229 7.78 10.25 -4.34
N THR A 230 8.63 10.20 -3.30
CA THR A 230 10.07 10.48 -3.40
C THR A 230 10.92 9.34 -2.84
N LEU A 231 12.12 9.16 -3.41
CA LEU A 231 13.13 8.24 -2.90
C LEU A 231 14.13 9.02 -2.06
N GLY A 232 14.40 8.57 -0.85
CA GLY A 232 15.37 9.16 0.06
C GLY A 232 16.08 8.11 0.92
N GLY A 233 16.76 8.56 1.97
CA GLY A 233 17.55 7.70 2.87
C GLY A 233 19.02 7.59 2.45
N THR A 234 19.67 6.48 2.82
CA THR A 234 21.13 6.33 2.70
C THR A 234 21.62 6.13 1.26
N ASN A 235 20.93 5.30 0.48
CA ASN A 235 21.35 4.90 -0.87
C ASN A 235 20.24 5.11 -1.92
N PRO A 236 19.60 6.30 -2.02
CA PRO A 236 18.46 6.50 -2.91
C PRO A 236 18.83 6.37 -4.38
N ALA A 237 20.07 6.68 -4.77
CA ALA A 237 20.56 6.57 -6.14
C ALA A 237 20.63 5.11 -6.66
N ASP A 238 20.62 4.13 -5.76
CA ASP A 238 20.55 2.70 -6.12
C ASP A 238 19.12 2.22 -6.41
N PHE A 239 18.12 3.09 -6.24
CA PHE A 239 16.71 2.79 -6.49
C PHE A 239 16.11 3.81 -7.45
N ALA A 240 15.12 3.39 -8.24
CA ALA A 240 14.43 4.27 -9.18
C ALA A 240 12.93 3.96 -9.20
N LYS A 241 12.09 5.00 -9.29
CA LYS A 241 10.66 4.82 -9.57
C LYS A 241 10.52 4.24 -10.98
N ALA A 242 9.71 3.20 -11.10
CA ALA A 242 9.39 2.52 -12.35
C ALA A 242 7.99 2.86 -12.87
N GLY A 243 7.13 3.37 -11.99
CA GLY A 243 5.77 3.81 -12.29
C GLY A 243 5.16 4.41 -11.02
N ASP A 244 4.23 5.34 -11.19
CA ASP A 244 3.60 6.08 -10.09
C ASP A 244 2.19 6.47 -10.53
N THR A 245 1.18 5.82 -9.96
CA THR A 245 -0.23 6.19 -10.16
C THR A 245 -0.81 6.86 -8.92
N CYS A 246 0.03 7.19 -7.93
CA CYS A 246 -0.39 7.77 -6.66
C CYS A 246 -0.26 9.29 -6.64
N THR A 247 0.84 9.83 -7.15
CA THR A 247 1.07 11.28 -7.14
C THR A 247 -0.03 11.99 -7.94
N GLY A 248 -0.80 12.86 -7.27
CA GLY A 248 -1.93 13.59 -7.86
C GLY A 248 -3.24 12.80 -7.93
N ALA A 249 -3.29 11.58 -7.42
CA ALA A 249 -4.51 10.78 -7.39
C ALA A 249 -5.48 11.28 -6.30
N PHE A 250 -6.77 11.08 -6.55
CA PHE A 250 -7.83 11.28 -5.57
C PHE A 250 -8.42 9.91 -5.21
N LEU A 251 -8.18 9.46 -3.99
CA LEU A 251 -8.59 8.13 -3.54
C LEU A 251 -9.75 8.26 -2.56
N ALA A 252 -10.97 8.01 -3.05
CA ALA A 252 -12.14 7.80 -2.21
C ALA A 252 -11.96 6.56 -1.30
N LEU A 253 -12.88 6.35 -0.35
CA LEU A 253 -12.89 5.15 0.50
C LEU A 253 -12.77 3.88 -0.36
N GLY A 254 -11.83 3.01 0.00
CA GLY A 254 -11.58 1.74 -0.68
C GLY A 254 -10.79 1.84 -2.00
N ALA A 255 -10.63 3.05 -2.57
CA ALA A 255 -9.82 3.25 -3.77
C ALA A 255 -8.32 3.07 -3.46
N SER A 256 -7.55 2.73 -4.48
CA SER A 256 -6.11 2.49 -4.35
C SER A 256 -5.31 2.99 -5.54
N CYS A 257 -4.03 3.22 -5.30
CA CYS A 257 -3.02 3.53 -6.30
C CYS A 257 -1.77 2.69 -6.07
N SER A 258 -0.80 2.74 -6.99
CA SER A 258 0.42 1.95 -6.89
C SER A 258 1.68 2.70 -7.32
N ILE A 259 2.81 2.37 -6.68
CA ILE A 259 4.13 2.86 -7.05
C ILE A 259 5.05 1.67 -7.29
N GLY A 260 5.62 1.58 -8.48
CA GLY A 260 6.65 0.61 -8.83
C GLY A 260 8.04 1.16 -8.52
N VAL A 261 8.91 0.36 -7.93
CA VAL A 261 10.31 0.70 -7.65
C VAL A 261 11.23 -0.39 -8.22
N ARG A 262 12.36 0.00 -8.80
CA ARG A 262 13.44 -0.90 -9.26
C ARG A 262 14.71 -0.65 -8.45
N PHE A 263 15.54 -1.68 -8.36
CA PHE A 263 16.86 -1.63 -7.76
C PHE A 263 17.93 -1.75 -8.84
N LYS A 264 18.92 -0.87 -8.80
CA LYS A 264 20.11 -0.85 -9.67
C LYS A 264 21.33 -0.48 -8.83
N PRO A 265 22.00 -1.46 -8.21
CA PRO A 265 23.13 -1.18 -7.34
C PRO A 265 24.29 -0.55 -8.11
N ILE A 266 24.87 0.53 -7.58
CA ILE A 266 26.11 1.16 -8.07
C ILE A 266 27.32 0.76 -7.22
N ALA A 267 27.10 0.26 -6.02
CA ALA A 267 28.13 -0.23 -5.10
C ALA A 267 27.86 -1.66 -4.64
N ALA A 268 28.88 -2.32 -4.07
CA ALA A 268 28.72 -3.63 -3.45
C ALA A 268 28.33 -3.49 -1.97
N GLY A 269 27.58 -4.46 -1.45
CA GLY A 269 27.15 -4.49 -0.05
C GLY A 269 25.65 -4.30 0.11
N LEU A 270 25.20 -4.19 1.36
CA LEU A 270 23.82 -3.86 1.69
C LEU A 270 23.54 -2.39 1.35
N LEU A 271 22.47 -2.16 0.60
CA LEU A 271 22.05 -0.84 0.15
C LEU A 271 20.60 -0.63 0.60
N THR A 272 20.35 0.48 1.28
CA THR A 272 19.05 0.81 1.85
C THR A 272 18.57 2.19 1.44
N ALA A 273 17.27 2.31 1.23
CA ALA A 273 16.61 3.58 0.94
C ALA A 273 15.20 3.56 1.53
N ALA A 274 14.46 4.65 1.37
CA ALA A 274 13.06 4.74 1.72
C ALA A 274 12.28 5.37 0.56
N LEU A 275 11.15 4.76 0.21
CA LEU A 275 10.10 5.42 -0.57
C LEU A 275 9.20 6.18 0.42
N ARG A 276 9.05 7.49 0.22
CA ARG A 276 8.20 8.37 1.04
C ARG A 276 7.05 8.89 0.18
N ILE A 277 5.83 8.74 0.67
CA ILE A 277 4.61 9.16 -0.02
C ILE A 277 3.94 10.22 0.85
N ALA A 278 4.03 11.48 0.44
CA ALA A 278 3.34 12.58 1.07
C ALA A 278 1.86 12.55 0.68
N ASP A 279 0.98 12.73 1.66
CA ASP A 279 -0.48 12.71 1.54
C ASP A 279 -1.11 13.54 2.68
N ASN A 280 -2.44 13.56 2.75
CA ASN A 280 -3.21 14.28 3.77
C ASN A 280 -3.66 13.38 4.95
N ALA A 281 -3.19 12.13 5.03
CA ALA A 281 -3.52 11.24 6.14
C ALA A 281 -2.63 11.50 7.36
N PRO A 282 -3.11 11.21 8.59
CA PRO A 282 -2.24 11.14 9.75
C PRO A 282 -1.04 10.20 9.52
N GLY A 283 0.12 10.58 10.03
CA GLY A 283 1.37 9.84 9.84
C GLY A 283 2.07 10.10 8.50
N SER A 284 1.60 11.06 7.70
CA SER A 284 2.30 11.47 6.48
C SER A 284 3.71 12.05 6.76
N PRO A 285 4.72 11.78 5.91
CA PRO A 285 4.66 10.90 4.74
C PRO A 285 4.66 9.41 5.11
N GLN A 286 3.85 8.64 4.39
CA GLN A 286 3.86 7.18 4.48
C GLN A 286 5.20 6.65 3.99
N GLN A 287 5.77 5.66 4.67
CA GLN A 287 7.13 5.20 4.39
C GLN A 287 7.21 3.70 4.12
N VAL A 288 7.96 3.34 3.07
CA VAL A 288 8.30 1.97 2.72
C VAL A 288 9.82 1.84 2.71
N ALA A 289 10.36 0.94 3.54
CA ALA A 289 11.78 0.64 3.54
C ALA A 289 12.17 -0.14 2.27
N LEU A 290 13.27 0.24 1.64
CA LEU A 290 13.82 -0.42 0.47
C LEU A 290 15.15 -1.06 0.85
N ARG A 291 15.36 -2.33 0.49
CA ARG A 291 16.64 -3.00 0.75
C ARG A 291 17.06 -3.88 -0.42
N GLY A 292 18.32 -3.79 -0.79
CA GLY A 292 18.95 -4.65 -1.79
C GLY A 292 20.40 -4.91 -1.45
N THR A 293 21.02 -5.88 -2.12
CA THR A 293 22.45 -6.15 -1.97
C THR A 293 23.12 -6.07 -3.32
N GLY A 294 24.04 -5.12 -3.47
CA GLY A 294 24.91 -5.04 -4.64
C GLY A 294 26.01 -6.10 -4.56
N ILE A 295 26.19 -6.86 -5.63
CA ILE A 295 27.31 -7.80 -5.79
C ILE A 295 28.22 -7.32 -6.92
N PRO A 296 29.55 -7.33 -6.73
CA PRO A 296 30.46 -6.83 -7.75
C PRO A 296 30.41 -7.66 -9.03
N LYS A 297 30.83 -7.05 -10.15
CA LYS A 297 30.97 -7.76 -11.42
C LYS A 297 31.96 -8.92 -11.25
N PHE A 298 31.62 -10.09 -11.78
CA PHE A 298 32.52 -11.23 -11.75
C PHE A 298 33.75 -10.96 -12.62
N ALA A 299 34.93 -11.04 -12.01
CA ALA A 299 36.21 -10.83 -12.69
C ALA A 299 36.80 -12.12 -13.29
N GLY A 300 36.16 -13.28 -13.10
CA GLY A 300 36.73 -14.58 -13.43
C GLY A 300 37.53 -15.19 -12.26
N VAL A 301 38.17 -16.34 -12.49
CA VAL A 301 39.19 -16.88 -11.58
C VAL A 301 40.55 -16.32 -11.94
N ALA A 302 41.43 -16.20 -10.96
CA ALA A 302 42.85 -15.96 -11.21
C ALA A 302 43.57 -17.30 -11.40
N ILE A 303 44.39 -17.41 -12.45
CA ILE A 303 45.28 -18.56 -12.63
C ILE A 303 46.56 -18.26 -11.86
N THR A 304 46.80 -18.99 -10.78
CA THR A 304 47.97 -18.84 -9.92
C THR A 304 48.97 -19.93 -10.28
N GLY A 305 49.98 -19.59 -11.06
CA GLY A 305 51.04 -20.52 -11.43
C GLY A 305 52.01 -19.94 -12.45
N GLY A 306 53.30 -20.16 -12.21
CA GLY A 306 54.37 -20.04 -13.21
C GLY A 306 54.70 -21.42 -13.75
N ASP A 307 55.96 -21.83 -13.62
CA ASP A 307 56.43 -23.14 -14.04
C ASP A 307 55.69 -24.29 -13.31
N VAL A 308 55.15 -25.24 -14.07
CA VAL A 308 54.39 -26.40 -13.57
C VAL A 308 55.06 -27.69 -14.00
N HIS A 309 55.23 -28.62 -13.05
CA HIS A 309 55.93 -29.89 -13.31
C HIS A 309 54.96 -30.99 -13.73
N LEU A 310 55.34 -31.74 -14.76
CA LEU A 310 54.62 -32.91 -15.23
C LEU A 310 54.90 -34.13 -14.34
N LYS A 311 53.95 -34.52 -13.49
CA LYS A 311 54.07 -35.69 -12.62
C LYS A 311 53.07 -36.77 -13.00
N LYS A 312 53.55 -37.96 -13.35
CA LYS A 312 52.72 -39.11 -13.78
C LYS A 312 51.71 -38.71 -14.89
N GLY A 313 52.17 -37.90 -15.84
CA GLY A 313 51.37 -37.40 -16.97
C GLY A 313 50.31 -36.35 -16.63
N LYS A 314 50.36 -35.75 -15.43
CA LYS A 314 49.41 -34.73 -14.98
C LYS A 314 50.15 -33.47 -14.55
N VAL A 315 49.50 -32.33 -14.69
CA VAL A 315 49.94 -31.06 -14.09
C VAL A 315 48.88 -30.56 -13.12
N ARG A 316 49.30 -29.87 -12.06
CA ARG A 316 48.42 -29.21 -11.10
C ARG A 316 48.56 -27.71 -11.26
N ILE A 317 47.44 -27.02 -11.43
CA ILE A 317 47.41 -25.58 -11.67
C ILE A 317 46.53 -24.95 -10.60
N GLY A 318 47.08 -24.00 -9.85
CA GLY A 318 46.33 -23.27 -8.85
C GLY A 318 45.36 -22.31 -9.53
N LEU A 319 44.10 -22.34 -9.10
CA LEU A 319 43.08 -21.36 -9.47
C LEU A 319 42.53 -20.72 -8.19
N SER A 320 42.43 -19.40 -8.18
CA SER A 320 41.82 -18.64 -7.08
C SER A 320 40.47 -18.05 -7.48
N CYS A 321 39.44 -18.29 -6.67
CA CYS A 321 38.12 -17.67 -6.82
C CYS A 321 38.02 -16.41 -5.94
N PRO A 322 37.61 -15.25 -6.48
CA PRO A 322 37.51 -14.03 -5.68
C PRO A 322 36.57 -14.18 -4.48
N ARG A 323 36.87 -13.51 -3.36
CA ARG A 323 36.02 -13.54 -2.14
C ARG A 323 34.62 -12.97 -2.38
N LYS A 324 34.50 -11.95 -3.23
CA LYS A 324 33.26 -11.19 -3.44
C LYS A 324 32.37 -11.75 -4.57
N THR A 325 32.51 -13.03 -4.93
CA THR A 325 31.59 -13.66 -5.88
C THR A 325 30.29 -14.08 -5.19
N ALA A 326 29.17 -14.00 -5.90
CA ALA A 326 27.87 -14.39 -5.34
C ALA A 326 27.68 -15.91 -5.26
N GLY A 327 28.49 -16.69 -5.98
CA GLY A 327 28.47 -18.15 -6.00
C GLY A 327 29.86 -18.75 -6.24
N ALA A 328 29.93 -20.08 -6.22
CA ALA A 328 31.16 -20.81 -6.52
C ALA A 328 31.62 -20.56 -7.97
N CYS A 329 32.92 -20.35 -8.15
CA CYS A 329 33.52 -20.27 -9.48
C CYS A 329 33.57 -21.68 -10.08
N ALA A 330 32.81 -21.92 -11.13
CA ALA A 330 32.83 -23.21 -11.83
C ALA A 330 33.10 -23.03 -13.32
N GLY A 331 33.68 -24.05 -13.95
CA GLY A 331 33.95 -24.01 -15.38
C GLY A 331 35.02 -25.00 -15.84
N THR A 332 35.69 -24.64 -16.93
CA THR A 332 36.67 -25.49 -17.61
C THR A 332 38.00 -24.77 -17.74
N LEU A 333 39.07 -25.45 -17.34
CA LEU A 333 40.46 -25.07 -17.57
C LEU A 333 40.98 -25.87 -18.76
N THR A 334 41.46 -25.20 -19.80
CA THR A 334 42.06 -25.82 -20.99
C THR A 334 43.50 -25.36 -21.13
N LEU A 335 44.40 -26.31 -21.40
CA LEU A 335 45.80 -26.03 -21.73
C LEU A 335 46.04 -26.25 -23.22
N LYS A 336 46.69 -25.28 -23.85
CA LYS A 336 47.18 -25.36 -25.23
C LYS A 336 48.66 -25.00 -25.29
N SER A 337 49.39 -25.49 -26.29
CA SER A 337 50.75 -25.00 -26.55
C SER A 337 50.71 -23.50 -26.85
N ALA A 338 51.68 -22.75 -26.34
CA ALA A 338 51.70 -21.29 -26.51
C ALA A 338 52.06 -20.88 -27.96
N LYS A 339 52.72 -21.78 -28.69
CA LYS A 339 53.06 -21.65 -30.11
C LYS A 339 52.60 -22.90 -30.86
N ALA A 340 52.55 -22.80 -32.18
CA ALA A 340 52.36 -23.96 -33.03
C ALA A 340 53.52 -24.94 -32.85
N VAL A 341 53.21 -26.23 -32.68
CA VAL A 341 54.18 -27.31 -32.50
C VAL A 341 53.94 -28.39 -33.55
N SER A 342 55.00 -29.06 -33.98
CA SER A 342 54.87 -30.23 -34.84
C SER A 342 54.87 -31.51 -34.00
N THR A 343 53.96 -32.43 -34.30
CA THR A 343 53.80 -33.70 -33.59
C THR A 343 54.30 -34.91 -34.39
N GLY A 344 54.94 -34.70 -35.56
CA GLY A 344 55.48 -35.76 -36.41
C GLY A 344 56.35 -35.24 -37.57
N LYS A 345 57.11 -36.13 -38.23
CA LYS A 345 58.12 -35.79 -39.27
C LYS A 345 57.59 -35.01 -40.50
N HIS A 346 56.29 -35.06 -40.79
CA HIS A 346 55.69 -34.41 -41.98
C HIS A 346 54.43 -33.57 -41.65
N GLY A 347 54.17 -33.29 -40.37
CA GLY A 347 52.97 -32.55 -39.96
C GLY A 347 53.19 -31.04 -39.90
N SER A 348 52.27 -30.26 -40.47
CA SER A 348 52.25 -28.81 -40.32
C SER A 348 52.11 -28.38 -38.85
N PRO A 349 52.88 -27.40 -38.37
CA PRO A 349 52.79 -26.91 -37.00
C PRO A 349 51.38 -26.40 -36.69
N HIS A 350 50.81 -26.79 -35.54
CA HIS A 350 49.53 -26.28 -35.07
C HIS A 350 49.52 -26.11 -33.55
N VAL A 351 48.59 -25.30 -33.03
CA VAL A 351 48.42 -25.14 -31.59
C VAL A 351 47.81 -26.41 -31.01
N LEU A 352 48.62 -27.16 -30.26
CA LEU A 352 48.24 -28.44 -29.69
C LEU A 352 47.43 -28.23 -28.41
N THR A 353 46.25 -28.83 -28.32
CA THR A 353 45.54 -28.92 -27.03
C THR A 353 46.20 -29.99 -26.16
N LEU A 354 46.75 -29.55 -25.03
CA LEU A 354 47.50 -30.41 -24.11
C LEU A 354 46.56 -31.16 -23.17
N GLY A 355 45.42 -30.57 -22.79
CA GLY A 355 44.42 -31.20 -21.94
C GLY A 355 43.40 -30.21 -21.42
N SER A 356 42.36 -30.72 -20.77
CA SER A 356 41.35 -29.91 -20.09
C SER A 356 40.88 -30.57 -18.80
N ALA A 357 40.35 -29.76 -17.89
CA ALA A 357 39.75 -30.21 -16.64
C ALA A 357 38.59 -29.29 -16.24
N ARG A 358 37.55 -29.85 -15.63
CA ARG A 358 36.50 -29.06 -14.97
C ARG A 358 36.92 -28.72 -13.55
N PHE A 359 36.41 -27.62 -13.02
CA PHE A 359 36.63 -27.22 -11.64
C PHE A 359 35.39 -26.54 -11.05
N THR A 360 35.32 -26.58 -9.72
CA THR A 360 34.40 -25.81 -8.89
C THR A 360 35.18 -25.34 -7.67
N ILE A 361 35.14 -24.05 -7.37
CA ILE A 361 35.93 -23.42 -6.31
C ILE A 361 35.01 -22.50 -5.50
N SER A 362 34.92 -22.73 -4.20
CA SER A 362 34.12 -21.87 -3.32
C SER A 362 34.67 -20.43 -3.28
N PRO A 363 33.81 -19.41 -3.06
CA PRO A 363 34.24 -18.02 -2.96
C PRO A 363 35.42 -17.83 -2.00
N GLY A 364 36.44 -17.09 -2.43
CA GLY A 364 37.61 -16.78 -1.61
C GLY A 364 38.58 -17.93 -1.37
N LYS A 365 38.38 -19.09 -2.01
CA LYS A 365 39.27 -20.25 -1.91
C LYS A 365 40.18 -20.37 -3.14
N VAL A 366 41.27 -21.09 -2.93
CA VAL A 366 42.20 -21.53 -3.97
C VAL A 366 42.06 -23.04 -4.10
N SER A 367 42.08 -23.56 -5.33
CA SER A 367 42.05 -24.99 -5.61
C SER A 367 43.09 -25.37 -6.66
N ASN A 368 43.72 -26.52 -6.48
CA ASN A 368 44.69 -27.08 -7.44
C ASN A 368 43.97 -28.00 -8.43
N VAL A 369 43.70 -27.48 -9.62
CA VAL A 369 43.03 -28.22 -10.69
C VAL A 369 44.04 -29.13 -11.38
N THR A 370 43.74 -30.42 -11.42
CA THR A 370 44.60 -31.42 -12.05
C THR A 370 44.19 -31.61 -13.51
N VAL A 371 45.11 -31.35 -14.44
CA VAL A 371 44.91 -31.54 -15.88
C VAL A 371 45.75 -32.73 -16.36
N LYS A 372 45.09 -33.73 -16.97
CA LYS A 372 45.79 -34.83 -17.64
C LYS A 372 46.37 -34.33 -18.96
N ILE A 373 47.66 -34.58 -19.20
CA ILE A 373 48.35 -34.12 -20.41
C ILE A 373 48.34 -35.21 -21.48
N SER A 374 47.98 -34.83 -22.71
CA SER A 374 47.96 -35.70 -23.89
C SER A 374 49.32 -36.34 -24.13
N GLN A 375 49.34 -37.53 -24.75
CA GLN A 375 50.58 -38.24 -25.01
C GLN A 375 51.57 -37.43 -25.88
N ALA A 376 51.06 -36.73 -26.90
CA ALA A 376 51.86 -35.83 -27.73
C ALA A 376 52.47 -34.68 -26.91
N GLY A 377 51.68 -34.05 -26.03
CA GLY A 377 52.16 -32.99 -25.14
C GLY A 377 53.25 -33.49 -24.19
N ARG A 378 53.09 -34.69 -23.61
CA ARG A 378 54.10 -35.30 -22.73
C ARG A 378 55.42 -35.53 -23.46
N LYS A 379 55.38 -36.11 -24.67
CA LYS A 379 56.58 -36.33 -25.50
C LYS A 379 57.32 -35.01 -25.78
N LEU A 380 56.58 -33.96 -26.14
CA LEU A 380 57.15 -32.64 -26.41
C LEU A 380 57.85 -32.02 -25.18
N VAL A 381 57.25 -32.15 -23.99
CA VAL A 381 57.86 -31.64 -22.74
C VAL A 381 59.18 -32.34 -22.45
N HIS A 382 59.24 -33.68 -22.57
CA HIS A 382 60.46 -34.44 -22.32
C HIS A 382 61.54 -34.20 -23.38
N HIS A 383 61.16 -34.13 -24.66
CA HIS A 383 62.10 -33.90 -25.76
C HIS A 383 62.75 -32.51 -25.70
N ASN A 384 61.99 -31.47 -25.37
CA ASN A 384 62.47 -30.08 -25.38
C ASN A 384 62.98 -29.61 -24.01
N GLY A 385 62.90 -30.44 -22.97
CA GLY A 385 63.16 -30.06 -21.58
C GLY A 385 62.15 -29.07 -20.97
N HIS A 386 61.25 -28.51 -21.77
CA HIS A 386 60.11 -27.70 -21.35
C HIS A 386 59.12 -27.49 -22.51
N LEU A 387 57.90 -27.06 -22.19
CA LEU A 387 56.90 -26.63 -23.17
C LEU A 387 56.16 -25.38 -22.69
N ALA A 388 56.25 -24.28 -23.44
CA ALA A 388 55.41 -23.11 -23.16
C ALA A 388 53.94 -23.41 -23.49
N ALA A 389 53.04 -23.11 -22.57
CA ALA A 389 51.61 -23.33 -22.70
C ALA A 389 50.80 -22.09 -22.34
N ILE A 390 49.58 -22.01 -22.85
CA ILE A 390 48.57 -21.06 -22.42
C ILE A 390 47.49 -21.86 -21.70
N ALA A 391 47.27 -21.54 -20.43
CA ALA A 391 46.12 -21.99 -19.68
C ALA A 391 45.00 -20.98 -19.84
N THR A 392 43.82 -21.45 -20.25
CA THR A 392 42.62 -20.63 -20.42
C THR A 392 41.52 -21.21 -19.54
N ALA A 393 41.12 -20.45 -18.52
CA ALA A 393 40.00 -20.76 -17.66
C ALA A 393 38.75 -20.03 -18.19
N VAL A 394 37.76 -20.82 -18.59
CA VAL A 394 36.41 -20.33 -18.85
C VAL A 394 35.59 -20.57 -17.60
N THR A 395 35.13 -19.50 -16.97
CA THR A 395 34.47 -19.52 -15.67
C THR A 395 33.07 -18.94 -15.74
N HIS A 396 32.17 -19.45 -14.92
CA HIS A 396 30.92 -18.79 -14.57
C HIS A 396 30.76 -18.67 -13.06
N ASP A 397 30.07 -17.62 -12.63
CA ASP A 397 29.82 -17.30 -11.22
C ASP A 397 28.57 -17.98 -10.64
N GLY A 398 27.94 -18.88 -11.40
CA GLY A 398 26.69 -19.54 -11.04
C GLY A 398 25.42 -18.74 -11.42
N PHE A 399 25.56 -17.48 -11.87
CA PHE A 399 24.46 -16.64 -12.35
C PHE A 399 24.53 -16.41 -13.87
N GLY A 400 25.14 -17.35 -14.61
CA GLY A 400 25.22 -17.33 -16.07
C GLY A 400 26.27 -16.39 -16.67
N THR A 401 27.03 -15.62 -15.89
CA THR A 401 28.06 -14.74 -16.47
C THR A 401 29.34 -15.49 -16.73
N ARG A 402 29.74 -15.53 -18.00
CA ARG A 402 30.97 -16.17 -18.44
C ARG A 402 32.13 -15.19 -18.43
N LYS A 403 33.28 -15.61 -17.89
CA LYS A 403 34.56 -14.89 -17.98
C LYS A 403 35.68 -15.81 -18.41
N ILE A 404 36.54 -15.28 -19.26
CA ILE A 404 37.71 -15.98 -19.78
C ILE A 404 38.95 -15.33 -19.16
N THR A 405 39.72 -16.11 -18.41
CA THR A 405 41.04 -15.72 -17.91
C THR A 405 42.08 -16.58 -18.58
N SER A 406 43.18 -15.99 -19.05
CA SER A 406 44.30 -16.74 -19.61
C SER A 406 45.61 -16.37 -18.91
N ALA A 407 46.50 -17.35 -18.78
CA ALA A 407 47.85 -17.15 -18.27
C ALA A 407 48.84 -18.01 -19.08
N ARG A 408 50.06 -17.49 -19.29
CA ARG A 408 51.16 -18.28 -19.83
C ARG A 408 51.78 -19.11 -18.71
N LEU A 409 52.08 -20.37 -19.01
CA LEU A 409 52.73 -21.32 -18.12
C LEU A 409 53.90 -21.97 -18.85
N LYS A 410 54.88 -22.47 -18.10
CA LYS A 410 55.93 -23.35 -18.63
C LYS A 410 55.73 -24.74 -18.03
N LEU A 411 55.55 -25.75 -18.88
CA LEU A 411 55.51 -27.13 -18.44
C LEU A 411 56.93 -27.66 -18.41
N LEU A 412 57.35 -28.17 -17.26
CA LEU A 412 58.65 -28.80 -17.06
C LEU A 412 58.48 -30.32 -16.92
N PRO A 413 59.46 -31.14 -17.35
CA PRO A 413 59.53 -32.53 -16.98
C PRO A 413 59.62 -32.63 -15.45
N GLY A 414 59.06 -33.68 -14.87
CA GLY A 414 58.99 -33.84 -13.42
C GLY A 414 59.23 -35.26 -12.96
#